data_AF-A0A1J6KIN1-F1
#
_entry.id   AF-A0A1J6KIN1-F1
#
_cell.length_a   1.000
_cell.length_b   1.000
_cell.length_c   1.000
_cell.angle_alpha   90.00
_cell.angle_beta   90.00
_cell.angle_gamma   90.00
#
_symmetry.space_group_name_H-M   'P 1'
#
loop_
_entity.id
_entity.type
_entity.pdbx_description
1 polymer ?
#
loop_
_entity_poly.entity_id
_entity_poly.type
_entity_poly.pdbx_seq_one_letter_code
_entity_poly.pdbx_strand_id
1 'polypeptide(L)'
;MQHSGEGSEEQKLEIFGKLSSGLLTIAKRHEGYKTLWSICCDLNNTELLKNLMHDSMGPKRGFSYFVFQQLYDNKQFSKLMRLGEEFQEELAIFLKQHQDLLWLHEIFLRQFSEASETLHVLSLSSDDSSAMDDGTYSFDTIIETSLVERKRFLNLSKIAALAGRSANFETKVKRIEADLKILNLQEEIMKLLSDDESQNIRQRLLPPMDLIELCLKIQNRELSLRVFDVFAWTSSSFIKSNASLLEDCWRNASNQDDWERLYQASVDEGWSDEETLSILKDTILFQASNRCYGPKAETFEGNFHEVLPLRLENSEHANLKNMGSSVENILMQHKDYPDAGKLMLTAVMLGSVHSDTISIMDEEGPTPME
;
A
#
# COMPACT_ATOMS: atom_id res chain seq x y z
N MET A 1 37.11 45.69 24.17
CA MET A 1 35.77 46.31 24.10
C MET A 1 34.79 45.25 23.61
N GLN A 2 34.14 44.51 24.52
CA GLN A 2 33.02 43.61 24.22
C GLN A 2 32.46 43.12 25.57
N HIS A 3 31.67 43.95 26.24
CA HIS A 3 30.86 43.56 27.41
C HIS A 3 29.64 44.49 27.62
N SER A 4 29.30 45.35 26.66
CA SER A 4 28.24 46.36 26.83
C SER A 4 26.89 45.97 26.23
N GLY A 5 26.76 44.75 25.67
CA GLY A 5 25.54 44.26 25.02
C GLY A 5 24.61 43.46 25.92
N GLU A 6 25.14 42.57 26.76
CA GLU A 6 24.36 41.62 27.56
C GLU A 6 23.54 42.29 28.68
N GLY A 7 24.14 43.24 29.42
CA GLY A 7 23.44 43.93 30.52
C GLY A 7 22.28 44.85 30.09
N SER A 8 22.19 45.21 28.80
CA SER A 8 21.07 45.98 28.27
C SER A 8 19.88 45.12 27.84
N GLU A 9 20.09 43.84 27.52
CA GLU A 9 19.01 42.93 27.13
C GLU A 9 18.29 42.35 28.36
N GLU A 10 19.03 42.00 29.40
CA GLU A 10 18.47 41.51 30.67
C GLU A 10 17.56 42.56 31.35
N GLN A 11 17.96 43.83 31.37
CA GLN A 11 17.14 44.91 31.91
C GLN A 11 15.87 45.16 31.08
N LYS A 12 15.94 44.99 29.75
CA LYS A 12 14.76 45.10 28.88
C LYS A 12 13.80 43.94 29.11
N LEU A 13 14.30 42.72 29.30
CA LEU A 13 13.49 41.54 29.64
C LEU A 13 12.80 41.68 31.01
N GLU A 14 13.49 42.24 32.02
CA GLU A 14 12.88 42.52 33.33
C GLU A 14 11.78 43.59 33.27
N ILE A 15 11.99 44.67 32.52
CA ILE A 15 10.99 45.72 32.33
C ILE A 15 9.79 45.17 31.54
N PHE A 16 10.05 44.39 30.49
CA PHE A 16 9.01 43.75 29.69
C PHE A 16 8.22 42.74 30.52
N GLY A 17 8.87 41.94 31.37
CA GLY A 17 8.22 41.01 32.30
C GLY A 17 7.28 41.70 33.31
N LYS A 18 7.67 42.87 33.82
CA LYS A 18 6.79 43.66 34.72
C LYS A 18 5.58 44.22 33.98
N LEU A 19 5.75 44.71 32.76
CA LEU A 19 4.66 45.25 31.93
C LEU A 19 3.74 44.14 31.40
N SER A 20 4.31 42.98 31.07
CA SER A 20 3.57 41.82 30.57
C SER A 20 2.76 41.13 31.67
N SER A 21 3.10 41.29 32.95
CA SER A 21 2.37 40.66 34.07
C SER A 21 0.88 41.04 34.13
N GLY A 22 0.55 42.32 33.93
CA GLY A 22 -0.84 42.78 33.86
C GLY A 22 -1.56 42.24 32.62
N LEU A 23 -0.90 42.25 31.47
CA LEU A 23 -1.43 41.72 30.22
C LEU A 23 -1.64 40.20 30.28
N LEU A 24 -0.76 39.48 30.95
CA LEU A 24 -0.81 38.03 31.16
C LEU A 24 -2.06 37.63 31.95
N THR A 25 -2.39 38.36 33.02
CA THR A 25 -3.59 38.07 33.83
C THR A 25 -4.88 38.32 33.06
N ILE A 26 -4.94 39.38 32.26
CA ILE A 26 -6.08 39.69 31.39
C ILE A 26 -6.20 38.64 30.28
N ALA A 27 -5.10 38.32 29.60
CA ALA A 27 -5.07 37.32 28.53
C ALA A 27 -5.45 35.92 29.05
N LYS A 28 -5.00 35.53 30.25
CA LYS A 28 -5.41 34.28 30.90
C LYS A 28 -6.91 34.26 31.21
N ARG A 29 -7.48 35.37 31.67
CA ARG A 29 -8.91 35.47 32.02
C ARG A 29 -9.84 35.42 30.81
N HIS A 30 -9.37 35.89 29.66
CA HIS A 30 -10.16 36.01 28.43
C HIS A 30 -9.73 35.03 27.32
N GLU A 31 -8.95 34.00 27.65
CA GLU A 31 -8.45 33.00 26.67
C GLU A 31 -7.75 33.65 25.46
N GLY A 32 -7.01 34.74 25.70
CA GLY A 32 -6.26 35.49 24.70
C GLY A 32 -4.99 34.76 24.24
N TYR A 33 -5.13 33.57 23.65
CA TYR A 33 -4.02 32.65 23.35
C TYR A 33 -2.91 33.26 22.49
N LYS A 34 -3.27 34.11 21.50
CA LYS A 34 -2.29 34.83 20.67
C LYS A 34 -1.40 35.77 21.50
N THR A 35 -1.99 36.46 22.47
CA THR A 35 -1.27 37.38 23.37
C THR A 35 -0.41 36.61 24.35
N LEU A 36 -0.90 35.49 24.90
CA LEU A 36 -0.12 34.60 25.76
C LEU A 36 1.10 34.03 25.02
N TRP A 37 0.91 33.58 23.77
CA TRP A 37 2.00 33.09 22.93
C TRP A 37 3.06 34.16 22.64
N SER A 38 2.64 35.37 22.24
CA SER A 38 3.58 36.49 22.02
C SER A 38 4.42 36.76 23.26
N ILE A 39 3.79 36.88 24.44
CA ILE A 39 4.49 37.12 25.70
C ILE A 39 5.50 36.00 25.99
N CYS A 40 5.14 34.73 25.76
CA CYS A 40 6.06 33.61 25.97
C CYS A 40 7.22 33.59 24.97
N CYS A 41 6.97 33.90 23.70
CA CYS A 41 8.01 34.00 22.66
C CYS A 41 8.96 35.15 22.92
N ASP A 42 8.44 36.32 23.29
CA ASP A 42 9.20 37.54 23.54
C ASP A 42 10.07 37.41 24.81
N LEU A 43 9.58 36.70 25.82
CA LEU A 43 10.33 36.40 27.05
C LEU A 43 11.26 35.19 26.92
N ASN A 44 11.14 34.40 25.85
CA ASN A 44 11.82 33.12 25.62
C ASN A 44 11.81 32.18 26.85
N ASN A 45 10.75 32.25 27.67
CA ASN A 45 10.65 31.53 28.93
C ASN A 45 9.82 30.25 28.75
N THR A 46 10.52 29.11 28.64
CA THR A 46 9.90 27.80 28.43
C THR A 46 9.15 27.28 29.65
N GLU A 47 9.53 27.69 30.86
CA GLU A 47 8.88 27.27 32.10
C GLU A 47 7.53 27.98 32.29
N LEU A 48 7.47 29.27 31.95
CA LEU A 48 6.22 30.03 31.91
C LEU A 48 5.24 29.44 30.90
N LEU A 49 5.72 29.07 29.70
CA LEU A 49 4.90 28.44 28.67
C LEU A 49 4.28 27.14 29.17
N LYS A 50 5.08 26.26 29.80
CA LYS A 50 4.62 24.99 30.36
C LYS A 50 3.57 25.20 31.45
N ASN A 51 3.81 26.12 32.38
CA ASN A 51 2.85 26.44 33.44
C ASN A 51 1.51 26.93 32.88
N LEU A 52 1.54 27.79 31.86
CA LEU A 52 0.31 28.26 31.20
C LEU A 52 -0.41 27.14 30.45
N MET A 53 0.33 26.21 29.83
CA MET A 53 -0.25 25.04 29.18
C MET A 53 -0.94 24.12 30.19
N HIS A 54 -0.32 23.86 31.35
CA HIS A 54 -0.95 23.11 32.45
C HIS A 54 -2.22 23.78 32.98
N ASP A 55 -2.23 25.10 33.07
CA ASP A 55 -3.38 25.86 33.57
C ASP A 55 -4.59 25.87 32.63
N SER A 56 -4.38 25.54 31.35
CA SER A 56 -5.41 25.62 30.31
C SER A 56 -5.37 24.40 29.37
N MET A 57 -5.40 23.22 30.01
CA MET A 57 -5.48 21.92 29.34
C MET A 57 -6.85 21.69 28.72
N GLY A 58 -6.85 21.17 27.50
CA GLY A 58 -8.09 20.75 26.84
C GLY A 58 -7.81 20.15 25.47
N PRO A 59 -8.44 19.00 25.13
CA PRO A 59 -8.05 18.18 23.98
C PRO A 59 -8.26 18.85 22.62
N LYS A 60 -9.12 19.88 22.52
CA LYS A 60 -9.43 20.57 21.25
C LYS A 60 -9.61 22.08 21.34
N ARG A 61 -9.42 22.69 22.52
CA ARG A 61 -9.68 24.13 22.78
C ARG A 61 -8.78 24.77 23.85
N GLY A 62 -7.82 24.03 24.39
CA GLY A 62 -6.87 24.54 25.39
C GLY A 62 -5.76 25.39 24.76
N PHE A 63 -5.04 26.15 25.59
CA PHE A 63 -3.84 26.86 25.16
C PHE A 63 -2.76 25.89 24.67
N SER A 64 -2.69 24.68 25.24
CA SER A 64 -1.78 23.62 24.79
C SER A 64 -1.97 23.28 23.31
N TYR A 65 -3.23 23.14 22.87
CA TYR A 65 -3.56 22.92 21.45
C TYR A 65 -3.11 24.10 20.57
N PHE A 66 -3.35 25.34 21.00
CA PHE A 66 -2.91 26.53 20.27
C PHE A 66 -1.38 26.59 20.15
N VAL A 67 -0.66 26.24 21.21
CA VAL A 67 0.81 26.16 21.22
C VAL A 67 1.31 25.09 20.25
N PHE A 68 0.68 23.91 20.24
CA PHE A 68 1.04 22.84 19.29
C PHE A 68 0.83 23.29 17.85
N GLN A 69 -0.30 23.92 17.56
CA GLN A 69 -0.59 24.48 16.24
C GLN A 69 0.45 25.52 15.82
N GLN A 70 0.78 26.48 16.69
CA GLN A 70 1.80 27.48 16.39
C GLN A 70 3.18 26.87 16.16
N LEU A 71 3.56 25.84 16.91
CA LEU A 71 4.84 25.14 16.71
C LEU A 71 4.86 24.33 15.42
N TYR A 72 3.73 23.72 15.06
CA TYR A 72 3.55 22.99 13.80
C TYR A 72 3.66 23.94 12.60
N ASP A 73 2.90 25.03 12.60
CA ASP A 73 2.89 26.05 11.52
C ASP A 73 4.29 26.68 11.33
N ASN A 74 5.00 26.91 12.43
CA ASN A 74 6.38 27.42 12.41
C ASN A 74 7.44 26.35 12.10
N LYS A 75 7.05 25.10 11.82
CA LYS A 75 7.94 23.95 11.56
C LYS A 75 8.95 23.67 12.68
N GLN A 76 8.63 24.02 13.92
CA GLN A 76 9.47 23.81 15.09
C GLN A 76 9.24 22.43 15.73
N PHE A 77 9.33 21.38 14.91
CA PHE A 77 8.99 20.00 15.29
C PHE A 77 9.82 19.47 16.46
N SER A 78 11.09 19.86 16.58
CA SER A 78 11.95 19.44 17.69
C SER A 78 11.47 19.96 19.04
N LYS A 79 10.94 21.19 19.09
CA LYS A 79 10.35 21.76 20.31
C LYS A 79 9.00 21.12 20.62
N LEU A 80 8.19 20.86 19.58
CA LEU A 80 6.91 20.16 19.71
C LEU A 80 7.11 18.76 20.33
N MET A 81 8.07 17.99 19.83
CA MET A 81 8.34 16.64 20.34
C MET A 81 8.85 16.63 21.79
N ARG A 82 9.63 17.64 22.20
CA ARG A 82 10.05 17.80 23.61
C ARG A 82 8.89 18.13 24.54
N LEU A 83 7.90 18.89 24.09
CA LEU A 83 6.67 19.12 24.87
C LEU A 83 5.85 17.84 25.02
N GLY A 84 5.98 16.91 24.07
CA GLY A 84 5.40 15.57 24.16
C GLY A 84 5.89 14.73 25.33
N GLU A 85 6.98 15.08 26.01
CA GLU A 85 7.39 14.38 27.24
C GLU A 85 6.42 14.64 28.40
N GLU A 86 5.89 15.87 28.49
CA GLU A 86 5.04 16.34 29.59
C GLU A 86 3.54 16.33 29.23
N PHE A 87 3.20 16.54 27.95
CA PHE A 87 1.83 16.67 27.44
C PHE A 87 1.48 15.54 26.46
N GLN A 88 1.71 14.29 26.86
CA GLN A 88 1.60 13.10 25.98
C GLN A 88 0.20 12.94 25.39
N GLU A 89 -0.84 12.99 26.22
CA GLU A 89 -2.22 12.72 25.78
C GLU A 89 -2.75 13.82 24.86
N GLU A 90 -2.53 15.08 25.22
CA GLU A 90 -2.95 16.23 24.42
C GLU A 90 -2.19 16.30 23.09
N LEU A 91 -0.89 15.99 23.10
CA LEU A 91 -0.10 15.94 21.87
C LEU A 91 -0.55 14.79 20.98
N ALA A 92 -0.82 13.60 21.52
CA ALA A 92 -1.36 12.48 20.73
C ALA A 92 -2.71 12.83 20.09
N ILE A 93 -3.60 13.53 20.81
CA ILE A 93 -4.89 13.99 20.27
C ILE A 93 -4.69 15.01 19.14
N PHE A 94 -3.75 15.93 19.29
CA PHE A 94 -3.38 16.89 18.26
C PHE A 94 -2.79 16.20 17.02
N LEU A 95 -1.82 15.29 17.23
CA LEU A 95 -1.12 14.58 16.16
C LEU A 95 -2.01 13.60 15.39
N LYS A 96 -3.15 13.15 15.93
CA LYS A 96 -4.15 12.40 15.15
C LYS A 96 -4.66 13.17 13.94
N GLN A 97 -4.60 14.50 13.97
CA GLN A 97 -4.94 15.38 12.83
C GLN A 97 -3.73 15.71 11.95
N HIS A 98 -2.52 15.41 12.42
CA HIS A 98 -1.24 15.66 11.75
C HIS A 98 -0.43 14.36 11.69
N GLN A 99 -0.89 13.45 10.83
CA GLN A 99 -0.36 12.08 10.75
C GLN A 99 1.13 12.05 10.37
N ASP A 100 1.62 13.06 9.64
CA ASP A 100 3.01 13.25 9.22
C ASP A 100 4.02 13.23 10.38
N LEU A 101 3.59 13.63 11.57
CA LEU A 101 4.43 13.65 12.78
C LEU A 101 3.99 12.64 13.85
N LEU A 102 2.80 12.05 13.71
CA LEU A 102 2.24 11.11 14.69
C LEU A 102 3.15 9.91 14.91
N TRP A 103 3.63 9.29 13.83
CA TRP A 103 4.50 8.11 13.91
C TRP A 103 5.82 8.37 14.66
N LEU A 104 6.35 9.61 14.60
CA LEU A 104 7.55 9.99 15.36
C LEU A 104 7.28 10.02 16.85
N HIS A 105 6.11 10.52 17.24
CA HIS A 105 5.68 10.55 18.63
C HIS A 105 5.44 9.13 19.16
N GLU A 106 4.78 8.27 18.38
CA GLU A 106 4.54 6.86 18.73
C GLU A 106 5.86 6.09 18.91
N ILE A 107 6.87 6.31 18.05
CA ILE A 107 8.21 5.74 18.21
C ILE A 107 8.87 6.23 19.50
N PHE A 108 8.76 7.52 19.82
CA PHE A 108 9.32 8.09 21.05
C PHE A 108 8.69 7.45 22.30
N LEU A 109 7.38 7.20 22.26
CA LEU A 109 6.64 6.50 23.32
C LEU A 109 6.84 4.98 23.31
N ARG A 110 7.67 4.45 22.39
CA ARG A 110 7.91 3.00 22.19
C ARG A 110 6.66 2.22 21.77
N GLN A 111 5.66 2.90 21.22
CA GLN A 111 4.45 2.32 20.65
C GLN A 111 4.70 1.90 19.19
N PHE A 112 5.62 0.96 18.99
CA PHE A 112 6.07 0.58 17.64
C PHE A 112 4.96 -0.03 16.76
N SER A 113 3.98 -0.69 17.37
CA SER A 113 2.84 -1.26 16.64
C SER A 113 1.90 -0.20 16.09
N GLU A 114 1.70 0.91 16.82
CA GLU A 114 0.88 2.05 16.39
C GLU A 114 1.63 2.85 15.32
N ALA A 115 2.93 3.08 15.54
CA ALA A 115 3.81 3.69 14.54
C ALA A 115 3.82 2.94 13.21
N SER A 116 3.80 1.60 13.25
CA SER A 116 3.69 0.78 12.05
C SER A 116 2.39 1.03 11.28
N GLU A 117 1.26 1.12 11.98
CA GLU A 117 -0.05 1.40 11.37
C GLU A 117 -0.09 2.79 10.75
N THR A 118 0.34 3.81 11.51
CA THR A 118 0.40 5.19 11.00
C THR A 118 1.29 5.30 9.76
N LEU A 119 2.48 4.69 9.79
CA LEU A 119 3.39 4.68 8.64
C LEU A 119 2.83 3.93 7.43
N HIS A 120 2.09 2.83 7.66
CA HIS A 120 1.47 2.07 6.58
C HIS A 120 0.35 2.88 5.91
N VAL A 121 -0.49 3.55 6.70
CA VAL A 121 -1.55 4.46 6.19
C VAL A 121 -0.94 5.61 5.38
N LEU A 122 0.08 6.29 5.91
CA LEU A 122 0.77 7.39 5.21
C LEU A 122 1.41 6.93 3.89
N SER A 123 1.88 5.69 3.81
CA SER A 123 2.49 5.18 2.58
C SER A 123 1.49 4.90 1.47
N LEU A 124 0.22 4.64 1.83
CA LEU A 124 -0.86 4.25 0.93
C LEU A 124 -1.92 5.34 0.74
N SER A 125 -1.83 6.46 1.44
CA SER A 125 -2.75 7.58 1.27
C SER A 125 -2.63 8.12 -0.16
N SER A 126 -3.77 8.17 -0.86
CA SER A 126 -3.87 8.77 -2.19
C SER A 126 -3.65 10.29 -2.08
N ASP A 127 -2.89 10.86 -3.02
CA ASP A 127 -2.70 12.32 -3.12
C ASP A 127 -3.96 13.04 -3.65
N ASP A 128 -5.02 12.31 -4.02
CA ASP A 128 -6.25 12.87 -4.59
C ASP A 128 -7.21 13.40 -3.52
N SER A 129 -7.11 14.70 -3.23
CA SER A 129 -8.21 15.48 -2.62
C SER A 129 -8.96 16.32 -3.67
N SER A 130 -9.27 15.78 -4.85
CA SER A 130 -10.17 16.48 -5.77
C SER A 130 -11.65 16.30 -5.43
N ALA A 131 -11.99 15.77 -4.26
CA ALA A 131 -13.38 15.60 -3.82
C ALA A 131 -13.56 15.83 -2.32
N MET A 132 -13.61 17.10 -1.89
CA MET A 132 -14.39 17.53 -0.73
C MET A 132 -14.79 19.01 -0.90
N ASP A 133 -15.96 19.22 -1.51
CA ASP A 133 -16.80 20.39 -1.27
C ASP A 133 -17.58 20.13 0.02
N ASP A 134 -16.99 20.48 1.17
CA ASP A 134 -17.76 20.88 2.35
C ASP A 134 -16.89 21.79 3.24
N GLY A 135 -17.47 22.92 3.64
CA GLY A 135 -16.79 24.11 4.18
C GLY A 135 -16.15 23.97 5.56
N THR A 136 -15.29 22.97 5.76
CA THR A 136 -14.38 22.89 6.91
C THR A 136 -12.96 23.03 6.41
N TYR A 137 -12.26 24.07 6.87
CA TYR A 137 -10.86 24.35 6.55
C TYR A 137 -9.93 23.19 6.98
N SER A 138 -9.87 22.12 6.19
CA SER A 138 -8.73 21.22 6.17
C SER A 138 -7.63 21.93 5.38
N PHE A 139 -6.59 22.35 6.09
CA PHE A 139 -5.33 22.77 5.47
C PHE A 139 -4.41 21.55 5.40
N ASP A 140 -4.90 20.45 4.81
CA ASP A 140 -4.02 19.37 4.41
C ASP A 140 -3.12 19.90 3.29
N THR A 141 -1.91 20.30 3.66
CA THR A 141 -0.84 20.46 2.69
C THR A 141 -0.53 19.05 2.20
N ILE A 142 -1.20 18.63 1.14
CA ILE A 142 -0.97 17.34 0.49
C ILE A 142 0.43 17.41 -0.09
N ILE A 143 1.37 16.89 0.69
CA ILE A 143 2.71 16.61 0.20
C ILE A 143 2.49 15.44 -0.76
N GLU A 144 2.57 15.70 -2.06
CA GLU A 144 2.74 14.64 -3.05
C GLU A 144 3.95 13.81 -2.62
N THR A 145 3.69 12.65 -2.03
CA THR A 145 4.76 11.78 -1.55
C THR A 145 5.33 11.06 -2.75
N SER A 146 6.64 11.11 -2.96
CA SER A 146 7.25 10.37 -4.06
C SER A 146 7.14 8.85 -3.84
N LEU A 147 7.16 8.04 -4.89
CA LEU A 147 7.23 6.57 -4.74
C LEU A 147 8.41 6.12 -3.87
N VAL A 148 9.54 6.84 -3.95
CA VAL A 148 10.73 6.58 -3.12
C VAL A 148 10.45 6.82 -1.63
N GLU A 149 9.71 7.87 -1.29
CA GLU A 149 9.31 8.16 0.09
C GLU A 149 8.29 7.14 0.60
N ARG A 150 7.32 6.74 -0.23
CA ARG A 150 6.37 5.67 0.11
C ARG A 150 7.07 4.35 0.42
N LYS A 151 8.10 3.96 -0.36
CA LYS A 151 8.96 2.81 -0.04
C LYS A 151 9.67 2.97 1.29
N ARG A 152 10.19 4.16 1.59
CA ARG A 152 10.84 4.41 2.88
C ARG A 152 9.85 4.22 4.02
N PHE A 153 8.64 4.79 3.91
CA PHE A 153 7.59 4.62 4.91
C PHE A 153 7.16 3.17 5.10
N LEU A 154 6.98 2.39 4.02
CA LEU A 154 6.70 0.96 4.12
C LEU A 154 7.83 0.18 4.80
N ASN A 155 9.10 0.47 4.48
CA ASN A 155 10.23 -0.17 5.15
C ASN A 155 10.33 0.21 6.63
N LEU A 156 10.08 1.48 6.97
CA LEU A 156 9.99 1.95 8.35
C LEU A 156 8.84 1.27 9.08
N SER A 157 7.67 1.15 8.44
CA SER A 157 6.51 0.44 8.97
C SER A 157 6.84 -1.03 9.25
N LYS A 158 7.52 -1.72 8.32
CA LYS A 158 7.98 -3.10 8.51
C LYS A 158 8.93 -3.23 9.71
N ILE A 159 9.90 -2.33 9.85
CA ILE A 159 10.82 -2.33 10.99
C ILE A 159 10.06 -2.09 12.31
N ALA A 160 9.13 -1.14 12.32
CA ALA A 160 8.29 -0.84 13.49
C ALA A 160 7.41 -2.05 13.88
N ALA A 161 6.79 -2.73 12.92
CA ALA A 161 6.02 -3.95 13.16
C ALA A 161 6.89 -5.05 13.80
N LEU A 162 8.10 -5.27 13.27
CA LEU A 162 9.04 -6.26 13.78
C LEU A 162 9.58 -5.91 15.18
N ALA A 163 9.72 -4.63 15.49
CA ALA A 163 10.13 -4.13 16.79
C ALA A 163 9.01 -4.25 17.84
N GLY A 164 7.76 -3.94 17.45
CA GLY A 164 6.60 -3.96 18.35
C GLY A 164 6.13 -5.37 18.71
N ARG A 165 6.26 -6.34 17.80
CA ARG A 165 5.85 -7.75 17.99
C ARG A 165 4.46 -7.92 18.61
N SER A 166 3.50 -7.06 18.23
CA SER A 166 2.11 -7.17 18.68
C SER A 166 1.46 -8.46 18.22
N ALA A 167 0.33 -8.83 18.83
CA ALA A 167 -0.55 -9.84 18.25
C ALA A 167 -0.81 -9.50 16.77
N ASN A 168 -0.68 -10.48 15.88
CA ASN A 168 -0.80 -10.33 14.41
C ASN A 168 0.34 -9.57 13.72
N PHE A 169 1.52 -9.39 14.34
CA PHE A 169 2.63 -8.72 13.65
C PHE A 169 3.05 -9.45 12.36
N GLU A 170 2.98 -10.78 12.32
CA GLU A 170 3.35 -11.55 11.12
C GLU A 170 2.43 -11.27 9.92
N THR A 171 1.12 -11.20 10.15
CA THR A 171 0.15 -10.89 9.07
C THR A 171 0.31 -9.45 8.62
N LYS A 172 0.58 -8.51 9.55
CA LYS A 172 0.93 -7.12 9.22
C LYS A 172 2.19 -7.02 8.38
N VAL A 173 3.26 -7.73 8.76
CA VAL A 173 4.52 -7.75 7.99
C VAL A 173 4.28 -8.32 6.58
N LYS A 174 3.54 -9.42 6.44
CA LYS A 174 3.16 -9.97 5.13
C LYS A 174 2.36 -8.96 4.30
N ARG A 175 1.48 -8.18 4.92
CA ARG A 175 0.70 -7.15 4.21
C ARG A 175 1.61 -6.03 3.70
N ILE A 176 2.49 -5.53 4.56
CA ILE A 176 3.46 -4.49 4.20
C ILE A 176 4.40 -4.99 3.08
N GLU A 177 4.81 -6.26 3.12
CA GLU A 177 5.61 -6.88 2.05
C GLU A 177 4.85 -6.98 0.73
N ALA A 178 3.57 -7.35 0.77
CA ALA A 178 2.71 -7.38 -0.41
C ALA A 178 2.56 -5.98 -1.02
N ASP A 179 2.34 -4.94 -0.20
CA ASP A 179 2.25 -3.55 -0.66
C ASP A 179 3.59 -3.05 -1.24
N LEU A 180 4.72 -3.43 -0.64
CA LEU A 180 6.06 -3.16 -1.19
C LEU A 180 6.26 -3.81 -2.57
N LYS A 181 5.80 -5.06 -2.74
CA LYS A 181 5.89 -5.78 -4.02
C LYS A 181 5.03 -5.10 -5.09
N ILE A 182 3.79 -4.70 -4.77
CA ILE A 182 2.93 -3.95 -5.68
C ILE A 182 3.59 -2.64 -6.10
N LEU A 183 4.18 -1.90 -5.16
CA LEU A 183 4.80 -0.61 -5.46
C LEU A 183 6.09 -0.77 -6.30
N ASN A 184 6.90 -1.80 -6.05
CA ASN A 184 8.01 -2.16 -6.94
C ASN A 184 7.53 -2.53 -8.34
N LEU A 185 6.45 -3.30 -8.42
CA LEU A 185 5.85 -3.70 -9.69
C LEU A 185 5.31 -2.51 -10.47
N GLN A 186 4.69 -1.54 -9.79
CA GLN A 186 4.29 -0.28 -10.41
C GLN A 186 5.50 0.41 -11.07
N GLU A 187 6.64 0.52 -10.38
CA GLU A 187 7.85 1.11 -10.99
C GLU A 187 8.37 0.32 -12.20
N GLU A 188 8.28 -1.01 -12.17
CA GLU A 188 8.64 -1.87 -13.30
C GLU A 188 7.71 -1.64 -14.49
N ILE A 189 6.39 -1.61 -14.25
CA ILE A 189 5.37 -1.32 -15.27
C ILE A 189 5.62 0.05 -15.89
N MET A 190 5.89 1.07 -15.07
CA MET A 190 6.15 2.44 -15.55
C MET A 190 7.40 2.54 -16.44
N LYS A 191 8.39 1.64 -16.30
CA LYS A 191 9.56 1.57 -17.19
C LYS A 191 9.23 0.97 -18.56
N LEU A 192 8.17 0.18 -18.63
CA LEU A 192 7.69 -0.46 -19.87
C LEU A 192 6.75 0.46 -20.66
N LEU A 193 6.31 1.59 -20.09
CA LEU A 193 5.50 2.60 -20.76
C LEU A 193 6.34 3.54 -21.62
N SER A 194 5.75 4.03 -22.72
CA SER A 194 6.36 5.08 -23.55
C SER A 194 6.43 6.41 -22.81
N ASP A 195 7.45 7.22 -23.10
CA ASP A 195 7.79 8.41 -22.29
C ASP A 195 6.66 9.46 -22.20
N ASP A 196 5.81 9.61 -23.23
CA ASP A 196 4.77 10.65 -23.33
C ASP A 196 3.58 10.47 -22.35
N GLU A 197 3.23 9.24 -21.97
CA GLU A 197 2.14 8.96 -21.01
C GLU A 197 2.65 8.85 -19.55
N SER A 198 3.98 8.78 -19.39
CA SER A 198 4.59 8.27 -18.17
C SER A 198 4.95 9.35 -17.13
N GLN A 199 5.14 10.60 -17.52
CA GLN A 199 5.70 11.62 -16.60
C GLN A 199 4.77 11.99 -15.44
N ASN A 200 3.46 12.12 -15.70
CA ASN A 200 2.48 12.47 -14.65
C ASN A 200 2.08 11.26 -13.79
N ILE A 201 2.19 10.05 -14.33
CA ILE A 201 1.79 8.81 -13.64
C ILE A 201 2.95 8.21 -12.84
N ARG A 202 4.20 8.42 -13.25
CA ARG A 202 5.40 7.84 -12.63
C ARG A 202 5.58 8.16 -11.15
N GLN A 203 5.10 9.32 -10.68
CA GLN A 203 5.30 9.74 -9.29
C GLN A 203 4.10 9.44 -8.39
N ARG A 204 2.93 9.23 -9.00
CA ARG A 204 1.67 9.03 -8.30
C ARG A 204 1.51 7.57 -7.90
N LEU A 205 0.99 7.32 -6.70
CA LEU A 205 0.56 5.98 -6.30
C LEU A 205 -0.70 5.59 -7.07
N LEU A 206 -0.66 4.46 -7.76
CA LEU A 206 -1.84 3.91 -8.42
C LEU A 206 -2.49 2.85 -7.54
N PRO A 207 -3.81 2.92 -7.32
CA PRO A 207 -4.58 1.81 -6.79
C PRO A 207 -4.37 0.54 -7.62
N PRO A 208 -4.42 -0.66 -7.01
CA PRO A 208 -4.23 -1.92 -7.72
C PRO A 208 -5.17 -2.09 -8.93
N MET A 209 -6.42 -1.62 -8.83
CA MET A 209 -7.39 -1.64 -9.93
C MET A 209 -6.90 -0.82 -11.14
N ASP A 210 -6.52 0.43 -10.92
CA ASP A 210 -6.03 1.33 -11.96
C ASP A 210 -4.76 0.78 -12.62
N LEU A 211 -3.89 0.14 -11.83
CA LEU A 211 -2.67 -0.51 -12.33
C LEU A 211 -3.00 -1.69 -13.27
N ILE A 212 -4.00 -2.50 -12.93
CA ILE A 212 -4.45 -3.62 -13.76
C ILE A 212 -5.07 -3.11 -15.06
N GLU A 213 -5.96 -2.12 -14.98
CA GLU A 213 -6.58 -1.53 -16.18
C GLU A 213 -5.54 -0.90 -17.12
N LEU A 214 -4.53 -0.23 -16.56
CA LEU A 214 -3.43 0.32 -17.34
C LEU A 214 -2.72 -0.78 -18.12
N CYS A 215 -2.37 -1.90 -17.47
CA CYS A 215 -1.70 -3.03 -18.11
C CYS A 215 -2.53 -3.64 -19.25
N LEU A 216 -3.86 -3.76 -19.06
CA LEU A 216 -4.76 -4.30 -20.08
C LEU A 216 -4.86 -3.41 -21.32
N LYS A 217 -4.79 -2.09 -21.17
CA LYS A 217 -4.88 -1.13 -22.30
C LYS A 217 -3.69 -1.21 -23.25
N ILE A 218 -2.50 -1.50 -22.74
CA ILE A 218 -1.24 -1.43 -23.51
C ILE A 218 -0.98 -2.71 -24.31
N GLN A 219 -1.68 -3.81 -24.01
CA GLN A 219 -1.58 -5.10 -24.70
C GLN A 219 -0.13 -5.60 -24.90
N ASN A 220 0.71 -5.41 -23.89
CA ASN A 220 2.08 -5.91 -23.88
C ASN A 220 2.13 -7.30 -23.22
N ARG A 221 2.88 -8.23 -23.82
CA ARG A 221 3.07 -9.61 -23.33
C ARG A 221 3.52 -9.67 -21.86
N GLU A 222 4.51 -8.87 -21.48
CA GLU A 222 5.05 -8.83 -20.12
C GLU A 222 4.04 -8.21 -19.14
N LEU A 223 3.39 -7.10 -19.52
CA LEU A 223 2.36 -6.45 -18.69
C LEU A 223 1.16 -7.37 -18.43
N SER A 224 0.80 -8.19 -19.43
CA SER A 224 -0.27 -9.18 -19.33
C SER A 224 0.01 -10.27 -18.30
N LEU A 225 1.28 -10.49 -17.92
CA LEU A 225 1.64 -11.38 -16.82
C LEU A 225 1.64 -10.67 -15.48
N ARG A 226 2.11 -9.41 -15.43
CA ARG A 226 2.24 -8.63 -14.20
C ARG A 226 0.91 -8.36 -13.50
N VAL A 227 -0.21 -8.31 -14.22
CA VAL A 227 -1.54 -8.19 -13.61
C VAL A 227 -1.85 -9.31 -12.62
N PHE A 228 -1.39 -10.54 -12.89
CA PHE A 228 -1.60 -11.67 -11.99
C PHE A 228 -0.77 -11.55 -10.70
N ASP A 229 0.42 -10.95 -10.76
CA ASP A 229 1.23 -10.63 -9.59
C ASP A 229 0.52 -9.57 -8.72
N VAL A 230 -0.10 -8.56 -9.34
CA VAL A 230 -0.93 -7.58 -8.60
C VAL A 230 -2.06 -8.29 -7.85
N PHE A 231 -2.85 -9.13 -8.54
CA PHE A 231 -3.92 -9.89 -7.88
C PHE A 231 -3.39 -10.78 -6.75
N ALA A 232 -2.26 -11.46 -6.94
CA ALA A 232 -1.67 -12.34 -5.92
C ALA A 232 -1.31 -11.60 -4.63
N TRP A 233 -0.92 -10.32 -4.71
CA TRP A 233 -0.54 -9.50 -3.55
C TRP A 233 -1.68 -8.64 -3.00
N THR A 234 -2.86 -8.69 -3.61
CA THR A 234 -4.09 -8.09 -3.05
C THR A 234 -4.81 -9.03 -2.07
N SER A 235 -5.82 -8.52 -1.37
CA SER A 235 -6.63 -9.32 -0.44
C SER A 235 -7.63 -10.21 -1.18
N SER A 236 -8.04 -11.31 -0.54
CA SER A 236 -9.09 -12.20 -1.07
C SER A 236 -10.41 -11.47 -1.37
N SER A 237 -10.75 -10.44 -0.57
CA SER A 237 -11.90 -9.57 -0.80
C SER A 237 -11.77 -8.78 -2.10
N PHE A 238 -10.59 -8.25 -2.40
CA PHE A 238 -10.33 -7.52 -3.64
C PHE A 238 -10.49 -8.44 -4.85
N ILE A 239 -9.94 -9.66 -4.81
CA ILE A 239 -10.06 -10.64 -5.90
C ILE A 239 -11.54 -10.97 -6.14
N LYS A 240 -12.32 -11.23 -5.07
CA LYS A 240 -13.76 -11.54 -5.16
C LYS A 240 -14.58 -10.38 -5.73
N SER A 241 -14.30 -9.15 -5.31
CA SER A 241 -14.99 -7.96 -5.83
C SER A 241 -14.65 -7.64 -7.29
N ASN A 242 -13.46 -8.05 -7.75
CA ASN A 242 -12.96 -7.77 -9.10
C ASN A 242 -12.84 -9.03 -9.96
N ALA A 243 -13.72 -10.01 -9.73
CA ALA A 243 -13.71 -11.28 -10.46
C ALA A 243 -13.86 -11.07 -11.99
N SER A 244 -14.72 -10.14 -12.43
CA SER A 244 -14.86 -9.82 -13.85
C SER A 244 -13.58 -9.25 -14.47
N LEU A 245 -12.85 -8.42 -13.73
CA LEU A 245 -11.56 -7.87 -14.19
C LEU A 245 -10.50 -8.99 -14.29
N LEU A 246 -10.53 -9.94 -13.36
CA LEU A 246 -9.69 -11.13 -13.43
C LEU A 246 -10.04 -11.99 -14.66
N GLU A 247 -11.32 -12.16 -14.99
CA GLU A 247 -11.75 -12.86 -16.21
C GLU A 247 -11.23 -12.15 -17.47
N ASP A 248 -11.31 -10.82 -17.51
CA ASP A 248 -10.77 -10.02 -18.61
C ASP A 248 -9.24 -10.16 -18.72
N CYS A 249 -8.52 -10.29 -17.60
CA CYS A 249 -7.09 -10.58 -17.59
C CYS A 249 -6.77 -11.95 -18.20
N TRP A 250 -7.56 -12.98 -17.87
CA TRP A 250 -7.41 -14.31 -18.48
C TRP A 250 -7.72 -14.30 -19.97
N ARG A 251 -8.73 -13.54 -20.40
CA ARG A 251 -9.05 -13.36 -21.82
C ARG A 251 -7.94 -12.60 -22.54
N ASN A 252 -7.36 -11.59 -21.92
CA ASN A 252 -6.22 -10.89 -22.49
C ASN A 252 -5.00 -11.82 -22.60
N ALA A 253 -4.72 -12.61 -21.56
CA ALA A 253 -3.63 -13.58 -21.53
C ALA A 253 -3.75 -14.65 -22.64
N SER A 254 -4.96 -15.16 -22.89
CA SER A 254 -5.19 -16.14 -23.96
C SER A 254 -4.94 -15.56 -25.36
N ASN A 255 -5.13 -14.25 -25.56
CA ASN A 255 -4.88 -13.59 -26.83
C ASN A 255 -3.39 -13.26 -27.11
N GLN A 256 -2.47 -13.48 -26.16
CA GLN A 256 -1.06 -13.09 -26.30
C GLN A 256 -0.21 -14.09 -27.10
N ASP A 257 -0.63 -15.35 -27.18
CA ASP A 257 0.06 -16.41 -27.90
C ASP A 257 -0.71 -16.80 -29.16
N ASP A 258 0.02 -17.17 -30.21
CA ASP A 258 -0.56 -17.62 -31.48
C ASP A 258 -0.86 -19.13 -31.40
N TRP A 259 -2.02 -19.44 -30.83
CA TRP A 259 -2.43 -20.82 -30.58
C TRP A 259 -2.66 -21.62 -31.86
N GLU A 260 -3.07 -20.98 -32.95
CA GLU A 260 -3.22 -21.63 -34.26
C GLU A 260 -1.86 -22.14 -34.74
N ARG A 261 -0.82 -21.29 -34.69
CA ARG A 261 0.54 -21.70 -35.08
C ARG A 261 1.13 -22.76 -34.17
N LEU A 262 0.95 -22.63 -32.86
CA LEU A 262 1.41 -23.64 -31.90
C LEU A 262 0.75 -24.99 -32.14
N TYR A 263 -0.56 -24.99 -32.42
CA TYR A 263 -1.29 -26.21 -32.72
C TYR A 263 -0.82 -26.85 -34.04
N GLN A 264 -0.68 -26.06 -35.11
CA GLN A 264 -0.17 -26.55 -36.40
C GLN A 264 1.22 -27.18 -36.24
N ALA A 265 2.14 -26.50 -35.56
CA ALA A 265 3.48 -27.02 -35.29
C ALA A 265 3.44 -28.32 -34.48
N SER A 266 2.58 -28.42 -33.46
CA SER A 266 2.44 -29.64 -32.66
C SER A 266 1.97 -30.85 -33.48
N VAL A 267 1.10 -30.62 -34.48
CA VAL A 267 0.56 -31.66 -35.35
C VAL A 267 1.57 -32.06 -36.44
N ASP A 268 2.23 -31.08 -37.04
CA ASP A 268 3.18 -31.29 -38.14
C ASP A 268 4.48 -31.95 -37.67
N GLU A 269 4.98 -31.54 -36.50
CA GLU A 269 6.23 -32.04 -35.93
C GLU A 269 6.02 -33.25 -35.01
N GLY A 270 4.79 -33.45 -34.51
CA GLY A 270 4.45 -34.57 -33.63
C GLY A 270 5.19 -34.50 -32.29
N TRP A 271 5.08 -33.37 -31.59
CA TRP A 271 5.82 -33.09 -30.35
C TRP A 271 5.69 -34.20 -29.32
N SER A 272 6.82 -34.53 -28.67
CA SER A 272 6.79 -35.36 -27.47
C SER A 272 6.16 -34.61 -26.28
N ASP A 273 5.86 -35.32 -25.20
CA ASP A 273 5.34 -34.71 -23.97
C ASP A 273 6.36 -33.71 -23.36
N GLU A 274 7.66 -34.01 -23.42
CA GLU A 274 8.71 -33.10 -22.94
C GLU A 274 8.84 -31.84 -23.81
N GLU A 275 8.77 -32.00 -25.13
CA GLU A 275 8.82 -30.88 -26.07
C GLU A 275 7.58 -29.99 -25.90
N THR A 276 6.40 -30.60 -25.80
CA THR A 276 5.14 -29.90 -25.52
C THR A 276 5.25 -29.10 -24.23
N LEU A 277 5.73 -29.70 -23.15
CA LEU A 277 5.90 -29.03 -21.87
C LEU A 277 6.93 -27.89 -21.96
N SER A 278 8.03 -28.07 -22.68
CA SER A 278 9.04 -27.03 -22.86
C SER A 278 8.47 -25.83 -23.62
N ILE A 279 7.69 -26.05 -24.67
CA ILE A 279 7.11 -24.98 -25.49
C ILE A 279 5.98 -24.29 -24.73
N LEU A 280 5.12 -25.07 -24.05
CA LEU A 280 4.01 -24.51 -23.27
C LEU A 280 4.50 -23.65 -22.10
N LYS A 281 5.66 -23.96 -21.49
CA LYS A 281 6.26 -23.14 -20.43
C LYS A 281 6.48 -21.67 -20.81
N ASP A 282 6.71 -21.40 -22.09
CA ASP A 282 6.96 -20.06 -22.59
C ASP A 282 5.67 -19.28 -22.88
N THR A 283 4.51 -19.95 -22.88
CA THR A 283 3.19 -19.33 -23.10
C THR A 283 2.72 -18.53 -21.89
N ILE A 284 1.93 -17.50 -22.15
CA ILE A 284 1.36 -16.62 -21.14
C ILE A 284 0.33 -17.36 -20.29
N LEU A 285 -0.46 -18.26 -20.86
CA LEU A 285 -1.41 -19.07 -20.10
C LEU A 285 -0.72 -20.00 -19.09
N PHE A 286 0.38 -20.66 -19.47
CA PHE A 286 1.15 -21.48 -18.54
C PHE A 286 1.73 -20.62 -17.42
N GLN A 287 2.36 -19.50 -17.77
CA GLN A 287 3.02 -18.65 -16.79
C GLN A 287 2.04 -17.93 -15.86
N ALA A 288 0.87 -17.52 -16.35
CA ALA A 288 -0.23 -17.00 -15.54
C ALA A 288 -0.75 -18.08 -14.58
N SER A 289 -0.96 -19.31 -15.08
CA SER A 289 -1.41 -20.42 -14.25
C SER A 289 -0.41 -20.76 -13.14
N ASN A 290 0.89 -20.80 -13.45
CA ASN A 290 1.93 -21.05 -12.47
C ASN A 290 2.03 -19.94 -11.40
N ARG A 291 1.77 -18.68 -11.76
CA ARG A 291 1.71 -17.56 -10.81
C ARG A 291 0.50 -17.62 -9.88
N CYS A 292 -0.66 -18.03 -10.38
CA CYS A 292 -1.92 -18.04 -9.64
C CYS A 292 -2.20 -19.33 -8.87
N TYR A 293 -1.86 -20.48 -9.45
CA TYR A 293 -2.25 -21.82 -8.97
C TYR A 293 -1.05 -22.75 -8.75
N GLY A 294 0.16 -22.34 -9.16
CA GLY A 294 1.35 -23.17 -9.06
C GLY A 294 1.85 -23.35 -7.60
N PRO A 295 2.74 -24.34 -7.37
CA PRO A 295 3.28 -24.65 -6.04
C PRO A 295 4.12 -23.52 -5.43
N LYS A 296 4.63 -22.62 -6.27
CA LYS A 296 5.45 -21.47 -5.87
C LYS A 296 4.68 -20.14 -5.91
N ALA A 297 3.36 -20.19 -6.05
CA ALA A 297 2.52 -18.99 -6.06
C ALA A 297 2.64 -18.27 -4.71
N GLU A 298 3.19 -17.04 -4.73
CA GLU A 298 3.32 -16.20 -3.54
C GLU A 298 2.08 -15.30 -3.41
N THR A 299 1.02 -15.80 -2.79
CA THR A 299 -0.19 -15.01 -2.50
C THR A 299 -0.14 -14.40 -1.09
N PHE A 300 -0.69 -13.18 -0.95
CA PHE A 300 -0.81 -12.53 0.35
C PHE A 300 -1.92 -13.17 1.20
N GLU A 301 -3.14 -13.19 0.67
CA GLU A 301 -4.31 -13.70 1.37
C GLU A 301 -5.34 -14.30 0.39
N GLY A 302 -5.70 -15.56 0.63
CA GLY A 302 -6.69 -16.28 -0.18
C GLY A 302 -6.07 -17.07 -1.33
N ASN A 303 -6.94 -17.85 -1.98
CA ASN A 303 -6.58 -18.73 -3.08
C ASN A 303 -7.42 -18.38 -4.31
N PHE A 304 -6.78 -18.27 -5.48
CA PHE A 304 -7.46 -18.08 -6.76
C PHE A 304 -8.51 -19.16 -7.03
N HIS A 305 -8.29 -20.39 -6.53
CA HIS A 305 -9.24 -21.51 -6.66
C HIS A 305 -10.63 -21.20 -6.08
N GLU A 306 -10.74 -20.34 -5.06
CA GLU A 306 -12.03 -19.98 -4.46
C GLU A 306 -12.83 -18.99 -5.31
N VAL A 307 -12.16 -18.22 -6.17
CA VAL A 307 -12.79 -17.14 -6.95
C VAL A 307 -12.96 -17.55 -8.41
N LEU A 308 -11.91 -18.12 -9.01
CA LEU A 308 -11.88 -18.52 -10.40
C LEU A 308 -11.13 -19.86 -10.51
N PRO A 309 -11.78 -21.01 -10.34
CA PRO A 309 -11.11 -22.30 -10.48
C PRO A 309 -10.68 -22.55 -11.94
N LEU A 310 -9.66 -23.39 -12.13
CA LEU A 310 -9.21 -23.78 -13.46
C LEU A 310 -10.29 -24.54 -14.24
N ARG A 311 -10.95 -25.50 -13.58
CA ARG A 311 -12.07 -26.31 -14.08
C ARG A 311 -13.18 -26.39 -13.05
N LEU A 312 -14.43 -26.52 -13.51
CA LEU A 312 -15.59 -26.64 -12.63
C LEU A 312 -15.67 -28.01 -11.93
N GLU A 313 -15.15 -29.07 -12.55
CA GLU A 313 -15.24 -30.44 -12.03
C GLU A 313 -14.38 -30.69 -10.78
N ASN A 314 -13.32 -29.90 -10.56
CA ASN A 314 -12.41 -30.06 -9.41
C ASN A 314 -12.94 -29.44 -8.10
N SER A 315 -14.15 -28.88 -8.10
CA SER A 315 -14.74 -28.25 -6.92
C SER A 315 -15.77 -29.17 -6.26
N GLU A 316 -15.32 -30.19 -5.53
CA GLU A 316 -16.18 -31.03 -4.68
C GLU A 316 -16.92 -30.25 -3.56
N HIS A 317 -16.68 -28.93 -3.44
CA HIS A 317 -17.23 -28.06 -2.39
C HIS A 317 -18.03 -26.85 -2.93
N ALA A 318 -18.44 -26.86 -4.21
CA ALA A 318 -19.22 -25.74 -4.76
C ALA A 318 -20.65 -25.73 -4.18
N ASN A 319 -20.86 -24.92 -3.15
CA ASN A 319 -22.19 -24.53 -2.70
C ASN A 319 -22.99 -23.97 -3.89
N LEU A 320 -24.17 -24.55 -4.10
CA LEU A 320 -25.17 -24.38 -5.17
C LEU A 320 -25.69 -22.94 -5.45
N LYS A 321 -24.97 -21.86 -5.10
CA LYS A 321 -25.47 -20.48 -5.24
C LYS A 321 -24.74 -19.58 -6.22
N ASN A 322 -23.54 -19.92 -6.68
CA ASN A 322 -22.87 -19.19 -7.75
C ASN A 322 -22.44 -20.20 -8.81
N MET A 323 -23.06 -20.18 -10.00
CA MET A 323 -22.44 -20.72 -11.20
C MET A 323 -21.21 -19.85 -11.47
N GLY A 324 -20.10 -20.16 -10.81
CA GLY A 324 -18.84 -19.44 -10.98
C GLY A 324 -18.34 -19.62 -12.41
N SER A 325 -17.74 -18.57 -12.96
CA SER A 325 -16.88 -18.69 -14.12
C SER A 325 -15.66 -19.56 -13.76
N SER A 326 -15.10 -20.25 -14.75
CA SER A 326 -13.83 -20.98 -14.63
C SER A 326 -12.88 -20.47 -15.70
N VAL A 327 -11.57 -20.70 -15.52
CA VAL A 327 -10.59 -20.37 -16.57
C VAL A 327 -10.93 -21.12 -17.86
N GLU A 328 -11.31 -22.40 -17.78
CA GLU A 328 -11.80 -23.18 -18.93
C GLU A 328 -12.97 -22.52 -19.66
N ASN A 329 -13.99 -22.02 -18.95
CA ASN A 329 -15.14 -21.33 -19.55
C ASN A 329 -14.73 -20.06 -20.31
N ILE A 330 -13.68 -19.37 -19.85
CA ILE A 330 -13.13 -18.19 -20.53
C ILE A 330 -12.38 -18.62 -21.78
N LEU A 331 -11.55 -19.67 -21.70
CA LEU A 331 -10.80 -20.19 -22.83
C LEU A 331 -11.72 -20.71 -23.94
N MET A 332 -12.85 -21.34 -23.57
CA MET A 332 -13.87 -21.79 -24.53
C MET A 332 -14.44 -20.67 -25.41
N GLN A 333 -14.36 -19.41 -24.97
CA GLN A 333 -14.82 -18.25 -25.73
C GLN A 333 -13.76 -17.73 -26.71
N HIS A 334 -12.53 -18.25 -26.66
CA HIS A 334 -11.44 -17.83 -27.53
C HIS A 334 -11.66 -18.33 -28.96
N LYS A 335 -11.27 -17.51 -29.95
CA LYS A 335 -11.44 -17.78 -31.38
C LYS A 335 -10.78 -19.10 -31.84
N ASP A 336 -9.62 -19.40 -31.27
CA ASP A 336 -8.80 -20.56 -31.67
C ASP A 336 -9.09 -21.79 -30.79
N TYR A 337 -10.05 -21.70 -29.86
CA TYR A 337 -10.40 -22.81 -28.98
C TYR A 337 -10.89 -24.09 -29.69
N PRO A 338 -11.67 -24.03 -30.80
CA PRO A 338 -12.12 -25.24 -31.49
C PRO A 338 -10.97 -26.15 -31.94
N ASP A 339 -9.85 -25.57 -32.33
CA ASP A 339 -8.69 -26.29 -32.86
C ASP A 339 -7.60 -26.47 -31.79
N ALA A 340 -7.23 -25.40 -31.09
CA ALA A 340 -6.13 -25.38 -30.13
C ALA A 340 -6.56 -25.48 -28.66
N GLY A 341 -7.86 -25.61 -28.37
CA GLY A 341 -8.40 -25.57 -27.00
C GLY A 341 -7.81 -26.62 -26.05
N LYS A 342 -7.50 -27.82 -26.57
CA LYS A 342 -6.79 -28.85 -25.79
C LYS A 342 -5.41 -28.38 -25.37
N LEU A 343 -4.65 -27.79 -26.29
CA LEU A 343 -3.28 -27.32 -26.05
C LEU A 343 -3.27 -26.12 -25.09
N MET A 344 -4.25 -25.23 -25.21
CA MET A 344 -4.50 -24.13 -24.24
C MET A 344 -4.79 -24.67 -22.83
N LEU A 345 -5.69 -25.65 -22.71
CA LEU A 345 -6.01 -26.27 -21.43
C LEU A 345 -4.81 -27.01 -20.84
N THR A 346 -4.04 -27.73 -21.65
CA THR A 346 -2.81 -28.39 -21.21
C THR A 346 -1.81 -27.38 -20.65
N ALA A 347 -1.65 -26.22 -21.29
CA ALA A 347 -0.77 -25.15 -20.80
C ALA A 347 -1.18 -24.68 -19.39
N VAL A 348 -2.48 -24.43 -19.19
CA VAL A 348 -3.01 -23.99 -17.89
C VAL A 348 -2.88 -25.09 -16.85
N MET A 349 -3.22 -26.33 -17.17
CA MET A 349 -3.14 -27.46 -16.23
C MET A 349 -1.70 -27.71 -15.81
N LEU A 350 -0.75 -27.81 -16.75
CA LEU A 350 0.66 -28.03 -16.43
C LEU A 350 1.26 -26.89 -15.61
N GLY A 351 0.81 -25.64 -15.79
CA GLY A 351 1.23 -24.52 -14.97
C GLY A 351 0.81 -24.65 -13.50
N SER A 352 -0.29 -25.33 -13.22
CA SER A 352 -0.81 -25.52 -11.85
C SER A 352 -0.25 -26.74 -11.12
N VAL A 353 0.31 -27.69 -11.86
CA VAL A 353 0.71 -29.00 -11.34
C VAL A 353 2.02 -28.90 -10.54
N HIS A 354 2.06 -29.57 -9.39
CA HIS A 354 3.29 -29.74 -8.62
C HIS A 354 4.24 -30.64 -9.42
N SER A 355 5.55 -30.32 -9.42
CA SER A 355 6.58 -31.10 -10.14
C SER A 355 6.56 -32.60 -9.85
N ASP A 356 5.93 -33.03 -8.74
CA ASP A 356 5.83 -34.42 -8.30
C ASP A 356 4.63 -35.19 -8.92
N THR A 357 3.71 -34.54 -9.63
CA THR A 357 2.58 -35.23 -10.30
C THR A 357 2.89 -35.62 -11.74
N ILE A 358 3.93 -35.04 -12.35
CA ILE A 358 4.38 -35.40 -13.70
C ILE A 358 4.81 -36.88 -13.72
N SER A 359 5.41 -37.39 -12.64
CA SER A 359 5.77 -38.81 -12.51
C SER A 359 4.58 -39.77 -12.32
N ILE A 360 3.38 -39.25 -12.01
CA ILE A 360 2.19 -40.10 -11.82
C ILE A 360 1.44 -40.29 -13.14
N MET A 361 1.55 -39.34 -14.08
CA MET A 361 0.99 -39.50 -15.43
C MET A 361 1.78 -40.50 -16.29
N ASP A 362 3.02 -40.81 -15.93
CA ASP A 362 3.87 -41.81 -16.60
C ASP A 362 3.56 -43.28 -16.21
N GLU A 363 2.73 -43.53 -15.18
CA GLU A 363 2.48 -44.89 -14.65
C GLU A 363 1.08 -45.48 -14.88
N GLU A 364 0.21 -44.88 -15.70
CA GLU A 364 -1.00 -45.58 -16.20
C GLU A 364 -0.71 -46.31 -17.52
N GLY A 365 0.18 -47.30 -17.44
CA GLY A 365 0.28 -48.38 -18.42
C GLY A 365 -0.87 -49.40 -18.24
N PRO A 366 -1.21 -50.19 -19.26
CA PRO A 366 -2.41 -51.02 -19.27
C PRO A 366 -2.32 -52.10 -18.19
N THR A 367 -3.33 -52.14 -17.31
CA THR A 367 -3.50 -53.22 -16.34
C THR A 367 -3.70 -54.56 -17.07
N PRO A 368 -2.92 -55.60 -16.73
CA PRO A 368 -3.15 -56.92 -17.28
C PRO A 368 -4.43 -57.49 -16.65
N MET A 369 -5.35 -57.95 -17.50
CA MET A 369 -6.48 -58.78 -17.09
C MET A 369 -5.97 -60.07 -16.45
N GLU A 370 -6.44 -60.36 -15.23
CA GLU A 370 -6.59 -61.73 -14.72
C GLU A 370 -8.05 -62.17 -14.83
#